data_AF-A0A9E1M445-F1
#
_entry.id   AF-A0A9E1M445-F1
#
_cell.length_a   1.000
_cell.length_b   1.000
_cell.length_c   1.000
_cell.angle_alpha   90.00
_cell.angle_beta   90.00
_cell.angle_gamma   90.00
#
_symmetry.space_group_name_H-M   'P 1'
#
loop_
_entity.id
_entity.type
_entity.pdbx_description
1 polymer ?
#
loop_
_entity_poly.entity_id
_entity_poly.type
_entity_poly.pdbx_seq_one_letter_code
_entity_poly.pdbx_strand_id
1 'polypeptide(L)'
;MYEEVFWGVFIAVTILAVVGLVLVVLRKKGKAKPFLNLGSSGLELVSGDKSLFIAVIVGAVMLNQYSLLLAIAYAAVFLALYLLLLIKFK
;
A
#
# COMPACT_ATOMS: atom_id res chain seq x y z
N MET A 1 -8.94 7.55 -23.45
CA MET A 1 -8.03 8.51 -22.80
C MET A 1 -8.20 8.60 -21.28
N TYR A 2 -9.33 9.05 -20.71
CA TYR A 2 -9.47 9.11 -19.24
C TYR A 2 -9.48 7.74 -18.55
N GLU A 3 -10.09 6.74 -19.19
CA GLU A 3 -10.18 5.38 -18.64
C GLU A 3 -8.82 4.67 -18.62
N GLU A 4 -8.01 4.83 -19.68
CA GLU A 4 -6.65 4.28 -19.77
C GLU A 4 -5.72 4.91 -18.73
N VAL A 5 -5.84 6.22 -18.51
CA VAL A 5 -5.09 6.94 -17.46
C VAL A 5 -5.53 6.47 -16.08
N PHE A 6 -6.84 6.28 -15.86
CA PHE A 6 -7.36 5.74 -14.60
C PHE A 6 -6.76 4.36 -14.29
N TRP A 7 -6.83 3.43 -15.25
CA TRP A 7 -6.29 2.09 -15.08
C TRP A 7 -4.77 2.09 -14.91
N GLY A 8 -4.06 2.96 -15.64
CA GLY A 8 -2.61 3.13 -15.49
C GLY A 8 -2.22 3.60 -14.08
N VAL A 9 -2.93 4.60 -13.54
CA VAL A 9 -2.70 5.10 -12.18
C VAL A 9 -3.09 4.05 -11.14
N PHE A 10 -4.22 3.36 -11.32
CA PHE A 10 -4.65 2.30 -10.42
C PHE A 10 -3.60 1.18 -10.32
N ILE A 11 -3.07 0.71 -11.47
CA ILE A 11 -2.01 -0.30 -11.50
C ILE A 11 -0.77 0.20 -10.76
N ALA A 12 -0.32 1.44 -11.01
CA ALA A 12 0.84 2.00 -10.33
C ALA A 12 0.65 2.04 -8.80
N VAL A 13 -0.52 2.46 -8.34
CA VAL A 13 -0.87 2.50 -6.91
C VAL A 13 -0.93 1.09 -6.31
N THR A 14 -1.51 0.11 -7.02
CA THR A 14 -1.53 -1.28 -6.56
C THR A 14 -0.12 -1.87 -6.47
N ILE A 15 0.76 -1.58 -7.43
CA ILE A 15 2.17 -1.99 -7.37
C ILE A 15 2.84 -1.39 -6.13
N LEU A 16 2.62 -0.10 -5.83
CA LEU A 16 3.14 0.55 -4.62
C LEU A 16 2.64 -0.12 -3.34
N ALA A 17 1.37 -0.52 -3.29
CA ALA A 17 0.80 -1.25 -2.16
C ALA A 17 1.47 -2.63 -1.97
N VAL A 18 1.72 -3.36 -3.06
CA VAL A 18 2.43 -4.65 -3.04
C VAL A 18 3.88 -4.47 -2.61
N VAL A 19 4.59 -3.47 -3.11
CA VAL A 19 5.94 -3.12 -2.66
C VAL A 19 5.91 -2.84 -1.16
N GLY A 20 4.95 -2.06 -0.68
CA GLY A 20 4.73 -1.83 0.74
C GLY A 20 4.65 -3.15 1.55
N LEU A 21 3.88 -4.13 1.07
CA LEU A 21 3.75 -5.43 1.74
C LEU A 21 5.09 -6.17 1.79
N VAL A 22 5.83 -6.19 0.70
CA VAL A 22 7.17 -6.80 0.63
C VAL A 22 8.13 -6.13 1.61
N LEU A 23 8.09 -4.81 1.71
CA LEU A 23 8.91 -4.06 2.67
C LEU A 23 8.55 -4.39 4.12
N VAL A 24 7.27 -4.56 4.44
CA VAL A 24 6.83 -5.04 5.77
C VAL A 24 7.46 -6.40 6.09
N VAL A 25 7.46 -7.34 5.14
CA VAL A 25 8.11 -8.66 5.31
C VAL A 25 9.61 -8.54 5.51
N LEU A 26 10.29 -7.75 4.68
CA LEU A 26 11.74 -7.56 4.76
C LEU A 26 12.16 -6.90 6.08
N ARG A 27 11.37 -5.94 6.58
CA ARG A 27 11.59 -5.31 7.90
C ARG A 27 11.44 -6.32 9.03
N LYS A 28 10.37 -7.11 9.02
CA LYS A 28 10.15 -8.15 10.05
C LYS A 28 11.20 -9.25 10.04
N LYS A 29 11.83 -9.53 8.88
CA LYS A 29 12.98 -10.43 8.77
C LYS A 29 14.33 -9.78 9.17
N GLY A 30 14.33 -8.54 9.62
CA GLY A 30 15.56 -7.79 9.96
C GLY A 30 16.43 -7.40 8.76
N LYS A 31 15.93 -7.56 7.52
CA LYS A 31 16.69 -7.34 6.28
C LYS A 31 16.52 -5.96 5.68
N ALA A 32 15.56 -5.15 6.15
CA ALA A 32 15.33 -3.81 5.65
C ALA A 32 15.42 -2.76 6.78
N LYS A 33 16.28 -1.76 6.59
CA LYS A 33 16.29 -0.53 7.37
C LYS A 33 15.06 0.32 7.00
N PRO A 34 14.52 1.14 7.91
CA PRO A 34 13.39 1.99 7.58
C PRO A 34 13.74 2.94 6.44
N PHE A 35 12.81 3.09 5.49
CA PHE A 35 12.98 3.98 4.34
C PHE A 35 12.94 5.41 4.84
N LEU A 36 14.01 6.15 4.57
CA LEU A 36 14.09 7.59 4.76
C LEU A 36 13.32 8.25 3.64
N ASN A 37 12.23 8.95 3.95
CA ASN A 37 11.54 9.78 2.98
C ASN A 37 11.99 11.23 3.20
N LEU A 38 12.43 11.92 2.13
CA LEU A 38 12.75 13.35 2.21
C LEU A 38 11.42 14.13 2.28
N GLY A 39 10.96 14.41 3.50
CA GLY A 39 9.87 15.35 3.75
C GLY A 39 10.39 16.79 3.71
N SER A 40 9.50 17.74 3.42
CA SER A 40 9.77 19.19 3.33
C SER A 40 10.30 19.83 4.62
N SER A 41 10.32 19.09 5.73
CA SER A 41 10.75 19.55 7.06
C SER A 41 11.94 18.74 7.63
N GLY A 42 12.56 17.88 6.82
CA GLY A 42 13.64 16.98 7.25
C GLY A 42 13.32 15.50 6.97
N LEU A 43 14.29 14.62 7.23
CA LEU A 43 14.19 13.17 7.08
C LEU A 43 13.14 12.61 8.05
N GLU A 44 11.88 12.61 7.65
CA GLU A 44 10.84 11.93 8.40
C GLU A 44 10.86 10.43 8.06
N LEU A 45 11.04 9.62 9.10
CA LEU A 45 10.89 8.17 9.07
C LEU A 45 9.42 7.82 8.83
N VAL A 46 8.97 7.88 7.58
CA VAL A 46 7.70 7.27 7.20
C VAL A 46 7.89 5.75 7.32
N SER A 47 7.23 5.15 8.31
CA SER A 47 7.20 3.69 8.40
C SER A 47 6.63 3.13 7.10
N GLY A 48 7.23 2.04 6.58
CA GLY A 48 6.81 1.44 5.31
C GLY A 48 5.36 0.95 5.38
N ASP A 49 4.85 0.80 6.59
CA ASP A 49 3.45 0.53 6.89
C ASP A 49 2.56 1.70 6.44
N LYS A 50 2.94 2.96 6.72
CA LYS A 50 2.16 4.14 6.33
C LYS A 50 2.05 4.29 4.81
N SER A 51 3.14 4.06 4.07
CA SER A 51 3.11 4.16 2.60
C SER A 51 2.24 3.07 1.96
N LEU A 52 2.22 1.87 2.55
CA LEU A 52 1.29 0.82 2.16
C LEU A 52 -0.16 1.25 2.35
N PHE A 53 -0.51 1.77 3.54
CA PHE A 53 -1.89 2.16 3.83
C PHE A 53 -2.38 3.28 2.91
N ILE A 54 -1.53 4.26 2.61
CA ILE A 54 -1.86 5.34 1.68
C ILE A 54 -2.17 4.78 0.28
N ALA A 55 -1.31 3.90 -0.25
CA ALA A 55 -1.54 3.29 -1.56
C ALA A 55 -2.83 2.44 -1.60
N VAL A 56 -3.11 1.68 -0.56
CA VAL A 56 -4.35 0.89 -0.48
C VAL A 56 -5.60 1.80 -0.43
N ILE A 57 -5.56 2.88 0.35
CA ILE A 57 -6.68 3.83 0.43
C ILE A 57 -6.91 4.51 -0.93
N VAL A 58 -5.85 4.98 -1.59
CA VAL A 58 -5.97 5.60 -2.92
C VAL A 58 -6.59 4.62 -3.93
N GLY A 59 -6.12 3.37 -3.97
CA GLY A 59 -6.70 2.34 -4.83
C GLY A 59 -8.17 2.05 -4.52
N ALA A 60 -8.54 2.00 -3.24
CA ALA A 60 -9.93 1.80 -2.82
C ALA A 60 -10.84 2.99 -3.23
N VAL A 61 -10.38 4.23 -3.06
CA VAL A 61 -11.12 5.44 -3.48
C VAL A 61 -11.34 5.45 -5.00
N MET A 62 -10.34 5.04 -5.77
CA MET A 62 -10.47 4.92 -7.23
C MET A 62 -11.54 3.89 -7.61
N LEU A 63 -11.53 2.70 -6.99
CA LEU A 63 -12.54 1.66 -7.25
C LEU A 63 -13.94 2.05 -6.77
N ASN A 64 -14.05 2.88 -5.73
CA ASN A 64 -15.34 3.33 -5.19
C ASN A 64 -16.15 4.13 -6.20
N GLN A 65 -15.51 4.74 -7.20
CA GLN A 65 -16.19 5.41 -8.31
C GLN A 65 -16.95 4.43 -9.22
N TYR A 66 -16.54 3.17 -9.24
CA TYR A 66 -17.16 2.11 -10.06
C TYR A 66 -18.09 1.23 -9.23
N SER A 67 -17.62 0.77 -8.06
CA SER A 67 -18.39 -0.08 -7.17
C SER A 67 -17.83 -0.03 -5.75
N LEU A 68 -18.70 0.34 -4.81
CA LEU A 68 -18.40 0.32 -3.38
C LEU A 68 -17.97 -1.09 -2.93
N LEU A 69 -18.64 -2.13 -3.45
CA LEU A 69 -18.35 -3.52 -3.10
C LEU A 69 -16.93 -3.93 -3.52
N LEU A 70 -16.50 -3.45 -4.70
CA LEU A 70 -15.17 -3.72 -5.25
C LEU A 70 -14.07 -2.99 -4.45
N ALA A 71 -14.34 -1.74 -4.05
CA ALA A 71 -13.44 -0.97 -3.18
C ALA A 71 -13.23 -1.64 -1.82
N ILE A 72 -14.31 -2.10 -1.19
CA ILE A 72 -14.26 -2.82 0.09
C ILE A 72 -13.51 -4.15 -0.07
N ALA A 73 -13.79 -4.92 -1.13
CA ALA A 73 -13.09 -6.17 -1.40
C ALA A 73 -11.58 -5.94 -1.58
N TYR A 74 -11.20 -4.92 -2.35
CA TYR A 74 -9.79 -4.55 -2.53
C TYR A 74 -9.10 -4.22 -1.21
N ALA A 75 -9.69 -3.34 -0.40
CA ALA A 75 -9.14 -2.97 0.90
C ALA A 75 -9.06 -4.17 1.86
N ALA A 76 -10.09 -5.02 1.87
CA ALA A 76 -10.14 -6.22 2.71
C ALA A 76 -9.03 -7.23 2.35
N VAL A 77 -8.74 -7.42 1.06
CA VAL A 77 -7.64 -8.30 0.62
C VAL A 77 -6.30 -7.81 1.13
N PHE A 78 -6.00 -6.52 0.97
CA PHE A 78 -4.73 -5.95 1.46
C PHE A 78 -4.63 -5.98 2.99
N LEU A 79 -5.74 -5.72 3.69
CA LEU A 79 -5.79 -5.83 5.15
C LEU A 79 -5.56 -7.27 5.62
N ALA A 80 -6.21 -8.25 4.99
CA ALA A 80 -6.04 -9.66 5.30
C ALA A 80 -4.58 -10.11 5.07
N LEU A 81 -3.97 -9.71 3.94
CA LEU A 81 -2.56 -9.98 3.67
C LEU A 81 -1.67 -9.35 4.74
N TYR A 82 -1.88 -8.09 5.09
CA TYR A 82 -1.11 -7.41 6.12
C TYR A 82 -1.23 -8.10 7.49
N LEU A 83 -2.43 -8.50 7.90
CA LEU A 83 -2.66 -9.25 9.14
C LEU A 83 -1.98 -10.63 9.11
N LEU A 84 -2.07 -11.36 7.98
CA LEU A 84 -1.37 -12.63 7.81
C LEU A 84 0.15 -12.47 7.95
N LEU A 85 0.72 -11.39 7.38
CA LEU A 85 2.13 -11.08 7.55
C LEU A 85 2.47 -10.74 9.00
N LEU A 86 1.63 -9.97 9.69
CA LEU A 86 1.81 -9.65 11.10
C LEU A 86 1.83 -10.89 11.98
N ILE A 87 0.91 -11.83 11.75
CA ILE A 87 0.79 -13.09 12.51
C ILE A 87 1.97 -14.02 12.20
N LYS A 88 2.29 -14.22 10.92
CA LYS A 88 3.32 -15.17 10.49
C LYS A 88 4.74 -14.74 10.89
N PHE A 89 4.98 -13.44 10.92
CA PHE A 89 6.29 -12.85 11.23
C PHE A 89 6.24 -12.06 12.55
N LYS A 90 5.40 -12.49 13.50
CA LYS A 90 5.33 -11.93 14.86
C LYS A 90 6.62 -12.16 15.63
#